data_AF-A0A1G4XY03-F1
#
_entry.id   AF-A0A1G4XY03-F1
#
_cell.length_a   1.000
_cell.length_b   1.000
_cell.length_c   1.000
_cell.angle_alpha   90.00
_cell.angle_beta   90.00
_cell.angle_gamma   90.00
#
_symmetry.space_group_name_H-M   'P 1'
#
loop_
_entity.id
_entity.type
_entity.pdbx_description
1 polymer ?
#
loop_
_entity_poly.entity_id
_entity_poly.type
_entity_poly.pdbx_seq_one_letter_code
_entity_poly.pdbx_strand_id
1 'polypeptide(L)'
;MIGLLASLSAPATAVDNSADTPEIRAAIQNATTRSDHEAIAIHYEDAASQMQAKVNEQKELLEQYQNKSYLYGRRAQDLQSHTEALIRNYERTIAADIQEAALHRQMASKLDENHATSEAQSQELQASYR
;
A
#
# COMPACT_ATOMS: atom_id res chain seq x y z
N MET A 1 -11.50 -34.93 -22.86
CA MET A 1 -12.71 -34.20 -22.41
C MET A 1 -12.26 -32.78 -22.07
N ILE A 2 -12.66 -31.84 -22.92
CA ILE A 2 -12.38 -30.38 -22.84
C ILE A 2 -13.07 -29.86 -21.56
N GLY A 3 -12.40 -29.24 -20.59
CA GLY A 3 -11.74 -27.94 -20.70
C GLY A 3 -12.71 -26.86 -20.19
N LEU A 4 -13.01 -26.86 -18.88
CA LEU A 4 -13.86 -25.86 -18.25
C LEU A 4 -13.00 -24.94 -17.38
N LEU A 5 -12.20 -24.07 -18.02
CA LEU A 5 -11.64 -22.91 -17.34
C LEU A 5 -12.75 -21.86 -17.30
N ALA A 6 -13.50 -21.85 -16.19
CA ALA A 6 -14.41 -20.77 -15.86
C ALA A 6 -13.58 -19.49 -15.70
N SER A 7 -13.45 -18.72 -16.79
CA SER A 7 -13.00 -17.34 -16.71
C SER A 7 -14.09 -16.55 -16.00
N LEU A 8 -14.02 -16.50 -14.67
CA LEU A 8 -14.71 -15.50 -13.88
C LEU A 8 -14.00 -14.16 -14.18
N SER A 9 -14.35 -13.56 -15.31
CA SER A 9 -14.15 -12.13 -15.53
C SER A 9 -15.14 -11.43 -14.62
N ALA A 10 -14.82 -11.33 -13.33
CA ALA A 10 -15.53 -10.40 -12.47
C ALA A 10 -15.41 -9.02 -13.15
N PRO A 11 -16.52 -8.30 -13.35
CA PRO A 11 -16.42 -6.92 -13.78
C PRO A 11 -15.56 -6.22 -12.73
N ALA A 12 -14.54 -5.49 -13.19
CA ALA A 12 -13.80 -4.55 -12.36
C ALA A 12 -14.75 -3.40 -11.98
N THR A 13 -15.79 -3.69 -11.20
CA THR A 13 -16.38 -2.71 -10.31
C THR A 13 -15.23 -2.23 -9.46
N ALA A 14 -14.95 -0.93 -9.54
CA ALA A 14 -13.90 -0.22 -8.81
C ALA A 14 -13.45 -1.05 -7.61
N VAL A 15 -12.26 -1.64 -7.72
CA VAL A 15 -11.67 -2.40 -6.62
C VAL A 15 -11.39 -1.37 -5.55
N ASP A 16 -12.39 -1.19 -4.69
CA ASP A 16 -12.39 -0.37 -3.49
C ASP A 16 -11.47 -1.06 -2.49
N ASN A 17 -10.16 -0.91 -2.72
CA ASN A 17 -9.10 -1.21 -1.77
C ASN A 17 -8.18 0.02 -1.74
N SER A 18 -8.79 1.20 -1.69
CA SER A 18 -8.03 2.40 -1.37
C SER A 18 -7.61 2.28 0.08
N ALA A 19 -6.30 2.43 0.34
CA ALA A 19 -5.81 2.55 1.71
C ALA A 19 -6.49 3.73 2.45
N ASP A 20 -6.99 4.74 1.72
CA ASP A 20 -7.73 5.89 2.22
C ASP A 20 -9.18 5.59 2.58
N THR A 21 -9.36 4.87 3.69
CA THR A 21 -10.68 4.67 4.32
C THR A 21 -11.11 5.90 5.15
N PRO A 22 -12.43 6.08 5.43
CA PRO A 22 -12.87 7.07 6.41
C PRO A 22 -12.20 6.91 7.78
N GLU A 23 -11.97 5.66 8.20
CA GLU A 23 -11.34 5.31 9.47
C GLU A 23 -9.88 5.76 9.51
N ILE A 24 -9.09 5.52 8.45
CA ILE A 24 -7.70 5.98 8.42
C ILE A 24 -7.64 7.51 8.38
N ARG A 25 -8.56 8.18 7.68
CA ARG A 25 -8.64 9.66 7.68
C ARG A 25 -8.88 10.22 9.08
N ALA A 26 -9.78 9.59 9.84
CA ALA A 26 -10.01 9.95 11.23
C ALA A 26 -8.77 9.67 12.09
N ALA A 27 -8.08 8.54 11.88
CA ALA A 27 -6.84 8.23 12.58
C ALA A 27 -5.74 9.27 12.30
N ILE A 28 -5.54 9.66 11.04
CA ILE A 28 -4.58 10.70 10.63
C ILE A 28 -4.89 12.04 11.29
N GLN A 29 -6.18 12.44 11.34
CA GLN A 29 -6.58 13.70 11.96
C GLN A 29 -6.36 13.74 13.47
N ASN A 30 -6.43 12.60 14.14
CA ASN A 30 -6.32 12.49 15.59
C ASN A 30 -4.94 12.01 16.08
N ALA A 31 -4.02 11.68 15.16
CA ALA A 31 -2.69 11.16 15.50
C ALA A 31 -1.87 12.24 16.22
N THR A 32 -1.44 11.92 17.45
CA THR A 32 -0.63 12.83 18.27
C THR A 32 0.55 12.15 18.93
N THR A 33 0.49 10.82 19.06
CA THR A 33 1.54 10.02 19.68
C THR A 33 2.37 9.29 18.63
N ARG A 34 3.58 8.89 19.02
CA ARG A 34 4.45 8.03 18.21
C ARG A 34 3.71 6.76 17.75
N SER A 35 2.99 6.11 18.66
CA SER A 35 2.23 4.90 18.36
C SER A 35 1.09 5.13 17.35
N ASP A 36 0.45 6.30 17.35
CA ASP A 36 -0.60 6.61 16.37
C ASP A 36 -0.02 6.67 14.96
N HIS A 37 1.10 7.39 14.81
CA HIS A 37 1.77 7.50 13.52
C HIS A 37 2.37 6.15 13.08
N GLU A 38 2.88 5.32 13.98
CA GLU A 38 3.33 3.97 13.64
C GLU A 38 2.18 3.08 13.15
N ALA A 39 1.01 3.14 13.79
CA ALA A 39 -0.15 2.35 13.36
C ALA A 39 -0.63 2.75 11.97
N ILE A 40 -0.65 4.06 11.66
CA ILE A 40 -1.01 4.54 10.32
C ILE A 40 0.02 4.11 9.29
N ALA A 41 1.32 4.18 9.61
CA ALA A 41 2.37 3.72 8.71
C ALA A 41 2.22 2.23 8.36
N ILE A 42 1.95 1.39 9.36
CA ILE A 42 1.73 -0.05 9.18
C ILE A 42 0.53 -0.30 8.26
N HIS A 43 -0.57 0.45 8.42
CA HIS A 43 -1.75 0.30 7.55
C HIS A 43 -1.43 0.53 6.07
N TYR A 44 -0.68 1.59 5.76
CA TYR A 44 -0.26 1.84 4.36
C TYR A 44 0.80 0.84 3.88
N GLU A 45 1.72 0.38 4.74
CA GLU A 45 2.68 -0.70 4.40
C GLU A 45 1.96 -2.02 4.05
N ASP A 46 0.93 -2.37 4.82
CA ASP A 46 0.10 -3.55 4.58
C ASP A 46 -0.71 -3.40 3.29
N ALA A 47 -1.29 -2.21 3.03
CA ALA A 47 -2.00 -1.93 1.79
C ALA A 47 -1.08 -2.03 0.56
N ALA A 48 0.13 -1.47 0.64
CA ALA A 48 1.16 -1.59 -0.40
C ALA A 48 1.52 -3.06 -0.66
N SER A 49 1.68 -3.86 0.41
CA SER A 49 1.96 -5.29 0.31
C SER A 49 0.84 -6.06 -0.39
N GLN A 50 -0.42 -5.74 -0.08
CA GLN A 50 -1.59 -6.33 -0.75
C GLN A 50 -1.65 -5.95 -2.24
N MET A 51 -1.34 -4.71 -2.59
CA MET A 51 -1.29 -4.29 -4.00
C MET A 51 -0.13 -4.95 -4.74
N GLN A 52 1.02 -5.17 -4.08
CA GLN A 52 2.14 -5.87 -4.68
C GLN A 52 1.78 -7.32 -5.04
N ALA A 53 0.98 -8.00 -4.21
CA ALA A 53 0.46 -9.32 -4.54
C ALA A 53 -0.40 -9.29 -5.81
N LYS A 54 -1.26 -8.27 -5.97
CA LYS A 54 -2.06 -8.09 -7.19
C LYS A 54 -1.19 -7.80 -8.41
N VAL A 55 -0.14 -6.99 -8.26
CA VAL A 55 0.84 -6.74 -9.35
C VAL A 55 1.45 -8.05 -9.84
N ASN A 56 1.83 -8.93 -8.93
CA ASN A 56 2.42 -10.22 -9.28
C ASN A 56 1.42 -11.11 -10.03
N GLU A 57 0.18 -11.21 -9.55
CA GLU A 57 -0.90 -11.93 -10.23
C GLU A 57 -1.16 -11.40 -11.65
N GLN A 58 -1.23 -10.06 -11.81
CA GLN A 58 -1.45 -9.46 -13.13
C GLN A 58 -0.24 -9.66 -14.06
N LYS A 59 0.99 -9.69 -13.53
CA LYS A 59 2.19 -9.98 -14.33
C LYS A 59 2.18 -11.41 -14.88
N GLU A 60 1.81 -12.39 -14.06
CA GLU A 60 1.63 -13.78 -14.50
C GLU A 60 0.52 -13.90 -15.56
N LEU A 61 -0.60 -13.20 -15.36
CA LEU A 61 -1.71 -13.21 -16.30
C LEU A 61 -1.33 -12.55 -17.64
N LEU A 62 -0.61 -11.43 -17.60
CA LEU A 62 -0.10 -10.75 -18.78
C LEU A 62 0.84 -11.66 -19.58
N GLU A 63 1.75 -12.36 -18.90
CA GLU A 63 2.64 -13.34 -19.53
C GLU A 63 1.82 -14.43 -20.25
N GLN A 64 0.76 -14.94 -19.64
CA GLN A 64 -0.13 -15.91 -20.30
C GLN A 64 -0.82 -15.33 -21.53
N TYR A 65 -1.31 -14.09 -21.47
CA TYR A 65 -1.94 -13.42 -22.61
C TYR A 65 -0.96 -13.14 -23.75
N GLN A 66 0.31 -12.89 -23.43
CA GLN A 66 1.38 -12.70 -24.42
C GLN A 66 1.79 -14.04 -25.05
N ASN A 67 2.13 -15.04 -24.23
CA ASN A 67 2.66 -16.33 -24.68
C ASN A 67 1.60 -17.22 -25.34
N LYS A 68 0.33 -17.07 -24.96
CA LYS A 68 -0.80 -17.88 -25.47
C LYS A 68 -1.84 -17.04 -26.19
N SER A 69 -1.42 -15.93 -26.81
CA SER A 69 -2.31 -15.01 -27.56
C SER A 69 -3.22 -15.73 -28.57
N TYR A 70 -2.73 -16.81 -29.20
CA TYR A 70 -3.50 -17.66 -30.11
C TYR A 70 -4.78 -18.27 -29.50
N LEU A 71 -4.83 -18.49 -28.17
CA LEU A 71 -6.03 -18.98 -27.48
C LEU A 71 -7.14 -17.91 -27.38
N TYR A 72 -6.77 -16.63 -27.47
CA TYR A 72 -7.69 -15.51 -27.25
C TYR A 72 -8.07 -14.79 -28.57
N GLY A 73 -7.36 -15.07 -29.65
CA GLY A 73 -7.62 -14.51 -30.98
C GLY A 73 -7.58 -12.98 -30.96
N ARG A 74 -8.58 -12.34 -31.55
CA ARG A 74 -8.66 -10.86 -31.60
C ARG A 74 -8.71 -10.17 -30.23
N ARG A 75 -9.14 -10.87 -29.17
CA ARG A 75 -9.21 -10.30 -27.81
C ARG A 75 -7.87 -10.25 -27.10
N ALA A 76 -6.83 -10.92 -27.62
CA ALA A 76 -5.54 -11.00 -26.95
C ALA A 76 -4.94 -9.61 -26.67
N GLN A 77 -5.02 -8.70 -27.65
CA GLN A 77 -4.49 -7.35 -27.51
C GLN A 77 -5.21 -6.54 -26.44
N ASP A 78 -6.55 -6.58 -26.42
CA ASP A 78 -7.35 -5.87 -25.41
C ASP A 78 -7.05 -6.40 -24.00
N LEU A 79 -6.92 -7.71 -23.85
CA LEU A 79 -6.56 -8.35 -22.57
C LEU A 79 -5.17 -7.93 -22.10
N GLN A 80 -4.18 -7.90 -23.00
CA GLN A 80 -2.82 -7.44 -22.68
C GLN A 80 -2.83 -5.98 -22.24
N SER A 81 -3.39 -5.08 -23.05
CA SER A 81 -3.43 -3.63 -22.74
C SER A 81 -4.20 -3.32 -21.46
N HIS A 82 -5.30 -4.04 -21.19
CA HIS A 82 -6.04 -3.90 -19.93
C HIS A 82 -5.20 -4.35 -18.73
N THR A 83 -4.54 -5.50 -18.83
CA THR A 83 -3.72 -6.06 -17.73
C THR A 83 -2.51 -5.17 -17.45
N GLU A 84 -1.85 -4.64 -18.48
CA GLU A 84 -0.79 -3.65 -18.33
C GLU A 84 -1.28 -2.37 -17.64
N ALA A 85 -2.50 -1.91 -17.96
CA ALA A 85 -3.08 -0.75 -17.29
C ALA A 85 -3.34 -1.03 -15.79
N LEU A 86 -3.82 -2.23 -15.45
CA LEU A 86 -3.99 -2.65 -14.05
C LEU A 86 -2.65 -2.68 -13.31
N ILE A 87 -1.59 -3.27 -13.90
CA ILE A 87 -0.25 -3.30 -13.32
C ILE A 87 0.23 -1.87 -13.00
N ARG A 88 0.16 -0.97 -13.99
CA ARG A 88 0.59 0.43 -13.80
C ARG A 88 -0.23 1.16 -12.74
N ASN A 89 -1.52 0.85 -12.63
CA ASN A 89 -2.39 1.47 -11.63
C ASN A 89 -2.00 0.99 -10.23
N TYR A 90 -1.83 -0.32 -10.02
CA TYR A 90 -1.40 -0.85 -8.73
C TYR A 90 0.00 -0.39 -8.35
N GLU A 91 0.95 -0.33 -9.28
CA GLU A 91 2.30 0.19 -9.01
C GLU A 91 2.26 1.67 -8.57
N ARG A 92 1.37 2.50 -9.13
CA ARG A 92 1.16 3.87 -8.63
C ARG A 92 0.55 3.91 -7.24
N THR A 93 -0.42 3.04 -6.95
CA THR A 93 -1.00 2.93 -5.61
C THR A 93 0.05 2.52 -4.57
N ILE A 94 0.86 1.51 -4.88
CA ILE A 94 1.98 1.08 -4.02
C ILE A 94 2.93 2.25 -3.72
N ALA A 95 3.29 3.02 -4.74
CA ALA A 95 4.18 4.17 -4.56
C ALA A 95 3.57 5.25 -3.63
N ALA A 96 2.27 5.52 -3.76
CA ALA A 96 1.55 6.46 -2.91
C ALA A 96 1.47 5.94 -1.45
N ASP A 97 1.09 4.68 -1.27
CA ASP A 97 0.99 4.06 0.07
C ASP A 97 2.35 4.03 0.78
N ILE A 98 3.43 3.67 0.08
CA ILE A 98 4.79 3.70 0.63
C ILE A 98 5.19 5.13 1.03
N GLN A 99 4.81 6.13 0.23
CA GLN A 99 5.11 7.53 0.54
C GLN A 99 4.39 7.97 1.81
N GLU A 100 3.10 7.67 1.96
CA GLU A 100 2.33 7.99 3.17
C GLU A 100 2.89 7.26 4.39
N ALA A 101 3.20 5.97 4.27
CA ALA A 101 3.85 5.22 5.33
C ALA A 101 5.16 5.88 5.78
N ALA A 102 6.01 6.27 4.84
CA ALA A 102 7.29 6.93 5.14
C ALA A 102 7.10 8.27 5.88
N LEU A 103 6.11 9.07 5.49
CA LEU A 103 5.76 10.32 6.18
C LEU A 103 5.38 10.06 7.64
N HIS A 104 4.53 9.06 7.87
CA HIS A 104 4.11 8.68 9.22
C HIS A 104 5.25 8.10 10.05
N ARG A 105 6.13 7.27 9.48
CA ARG A 105 7.37 6.81 10.16
C ARG A 105 8.25 7.98 10.57
N GLN A 106 8.40 8.99 9.71
CA GLN A 106 9.17 10.19 10.02
C GLN A 106 8.56 10.98 11.18
N MET A 107 7.23 11.13 11.21
CA MET A 107 6.52 11.81 12.30
C MET A 107 6.70 11.06 13.63
N ALA A 108 6.59 9.73 13.63
CA ALA A 108 6.86 8.90 14.80
C ALA A 108 8.29 9.09 15.35
N SER A 109 9.30 9.03 14.47
CA SER A 109 10.71 9.21 14.86
C SER A 109 10.97 10.58 15.50
N LYS A 110 10.37 11.65 14.97
CA LYS A 110 10.52 13.00 15.54
C LYS A 110 9.91 13.10 16.94
N LEU A 111 8.78 12.44 17.19
CA LEU A 111 8.16 12.42 18.52
C LEU A 111 9.02 11.67 19.54
N ASP A 112 9.67 10.58 19.13
CA ASP A 112 10.64 9.85 19.97
C ASP A 112 11.85 10.71 20.34
N GLU A 113 12.45 11.38 19.36
CA GLU A 113 13.61 12.26 19.58
C GLU A 113 13.28 13.40 20.55
N ASN A 114 12.11 14.02 20.39
CA ASN A 114 11.66 15.09 21.27
C ASN A 114 11.44 14.60 22.70
N HIS A 115 10.87 13.41 22.87
CA HIS A 115 10.67 12.81 24.20
C HIS A 115 11.99 12.53 24.90
N ALA A 116 12.94 11.87 24.22
CA ALA A 116 14.27 11.59 24.76
C ALA A 116 15.03 12.87 25.15
N THR A 117 14.91 13.93 24.35
CA THR A 117 15.53 15.23 24.64
C THR A 117 14.94 15.89 25.90
N SER A 118 13.61 15.84 26.04
CA SER A 118 12.91 16.40 27.21
C SER A 118 13.25 15.65 28.50
N GLU A 119 13.37 14.33 28.44
CA GLU A 119 13.77 13.50 29.58
C GLU A 119 15.21 13.82 30.03
N ALA A 120 16.15 13.94 29.09
CA ALA A 120 17.54 14.28 29.39
C ALA A 120 17.66 15.66 30.07
N GLN A 121 16.96 16.68 29.54
CA GLN A 121 16.94 18.03 30.13
C GLN A 121 16.36 18.03 31.55
N SER A 122 15.30 17.24 31.78
CA SER A 122 14.66 17.12 33.09
C SER A 122 15.61 16.47 34.11
N GLN A 123 16.36 15.46 33.70
CA GLN A 123 17.33 14.77 34.56
C GLN A 123 18.55 15.65 34.89
N GLU A 124 19.07 16.39 33.92
CA GLU A 124 20.18 17.33 34.13
C GLU A 124 19.79 18.47 35.08
N LEU A 125 18.59 19.03 34.92
CA LEU A 125 18.05 20.03 35.84
C LEU A 125 17.94 19.45 37.26
N GLN A 126 17.38 18.26 37.44
CA GLN A 126 17.27 17.62 38.76
C GLN A 126 18.62 17.34 39.41
N ALA A 127 19.65 17.01 38.61
CA ALA A 127 21.01 16.80 39.11
C ALA A 127 21.67 18.11 39.57
N SER A 128 21.38 19.24 38.93
CA SER A 128 21.89 20.57 39.33
C SER A 128 21.34 21.09 40.67
N TYR A 129 20.22 20.54 41.15
CA TYR A 129 19.59 20.93 42.42
C TYR A 129 19.95 19.97 43.58
N ARG A 130 20.83 18.99 43.37
CA ARG A 130 21.36 18.09 44.39
C ARG A 130 22.78 18.49 44.79
#